data_AF-A0A1W4WMK9-F1
#
_entry.id   AF-A0A1W4WMK9-F1
#
_cell.length_a   1.000
_cell.length_b   1.000
_cell.length_c   1.000
_cell.angle_alpha   90.00
_cell.angle_beta   90.00
_cell.angle_gamma   90.00
#
_symmetry.space_group_name_H-M   'P 1'
#
loop_
_entity.id
_entity.type
_entity.pdbx_description
1 polymer ?
#
loop_
_entity_poly.entity_id
_entity_poly.type
_entity_poly.pdbx_seq_one_letter_code
_entity_poly.pdbx_strand_id
1 'polypeptide(L)'
;MAIVRIVNADFYMSPPISNLDVTYSEFRGSSVKQVPVIRIFGSTNTGDKTCLHIHGAFPYIYVPYDDSDKEDVIMYQMASGLDKAINISFGQASSNAQHIYKIVLVSGRY
;
A
#
# COMPACT_ATOMS: atom_id res chain seq x y z
N MET A 1 5.72 -23.29 -15.62
CA MET A 1 5.55 -22.58 -14.33
C MET A 1 6.92 -22.13 -13.87
N ALA A 2 7.13 -20.83 -13.71
CA ALA A 2 8.40 -20.31 -13.21
C ALA A 2 8.44 -20.45 -11.68
N ILE A 3 9.55 -20.95 -11.14
CA ILE A 3 9.78 -21.11 -9.70
C ILE A 3 10.99 -20.26 -9.35
N VAL A 4 10.86 -19.40 -8.33
CA VAL A 4 11.95 -18.56 -7.83
C VAL A 4 12.16 -18.86 -6.35
N ARG A 5 13.37 -19.28 -5.97
CA ARG A 5 13.76 -19.44 -4.56
C ARG A 5 13.99 -18.06 -3.94
N ILE A 6 13.33 -17.77 -2.82
CA ILE A 6 13.53 -16.53 -2.07
C ILE A 6 14.85 -16.61 -1.30
N VAL A 7 15.80 -15.74 -1.61
CA VAL A 7 17.06 -15.59 -0.84
C VAL A 7 17.01 -14.31 -0.01
N ASN A 8 16.55 -13.22 -0.61
CA ASN A 8 16.34 -11.95 0.05
C ASN A 8 15.09 -11.28 -0.52
N ALA A 9 14.40 -10.49 0.30
CA ALA A 9 13.31 -9.65 -0.14
C ALA A 9 13.43 -8.26 0.50
N ASP A 10 13.16 -7.24 -0.31
CA ASP A 10 13.03 -5.86 0.14
C ASP A 10 11.86 -5.18 -0.60
N PHE A 11 11.65 -3.88 -0.35
CA PHE A 11 10.66 -3.11 -1.07
C PHE A 11 11.20 -1.72 -1.41
N TYR A 12 10.59 -1.09 -2.40
CA TYR A 12 10.78 0.32 -2.70
C TYR A 12 9.44 0.94 -3.12
N MET A 13 9.37 2.27 -3.10
CA MET A 13 8.22 3.02 -3.60
C MET A 13 8.50 3.52 -5.02
N SER A 14 7.53 3.39 -5.92
CA SER A 14 7.63 3.92 -7.28
C SER A 14 6.29 4.46 -7.81
N PRO A 15 6.30 5.28 -8.86
CA PRO A 15 5.07 5.57 -9.61
C PRO A 15 4.40 4.29 -10.11
N PRO A 16 3.06 4.20 -10.10
CA PRO A 16 2.36 3.00 -10.54
C PRO A 16 2.55 2.74 -12.04
N ILE A 17 2.70 1.46 -12.40
CA ILE A 17 2.78 1.01 -13.79
C ILE A 17 1.39 0.55 -14.25
N SER A 18 0.93 1.09 -15.38
CA SER A 18 -0.35 0.69 -15.97
C SER A 18 -0.41 -0.82 -16.22
N ASN A 19 -1.56 -1.44 -15.92
CA ASN A 19 -1.81 -2.89 -15.95
C ASN A 19 -1.11 -3.74 -14.88
N LEU A 20 -0.19 -3.19 -14.08
CA LEU A 20 0.45 -3.91 -12.97
C LEU A 20 0.03 -3.37 -11.61
N ASP A 21 -0.18 -2.06 -11.51
CA ASP A 21 -0.50 -1.36 -10.28
C ASP A 21 -1.85 -0.63 -10.36
N VAL A 22 -2.39 -0.27 -9.19
CA VAL A 22 -3.50 0.66 -9.10
C VAL A 22 -3.02 2.07 -9.39
N THR A 23 -3.61 2.70 -10.39
CA THR A 23 -3.24 4.06 -10.84
C THR A 23 -4.20 5.15 -10.34
N TYR A 24 -5.42 4.78 -9.92
CA TYR A 24 -6.44 5.69 -9.39
C TYR A 24 -7.10 5.08 -8.15
N SER A 25 -7.25 5.87 -7.09
CA SER A 25 -7.95 5.45 -5.88
C SER A 25 -9.37 6.01 -5.88
N GLU A 26 -10.36 5.15 -6.04
CA GLU A 26 -11.78 5.51 -5.90
C GLU A 26 -12.09 6.05 -4.50
N PHE A 27 -11.47 5.47 -3.47
CA PHE A 27 -11.61 5.93 -2.08
C PHE A 27 -11.09 7.36 -1.88
N ARG A 28 -10.02 7.74 -2.59
CA ARG A 28 -9.43 9.09 -2.49
C ARG A 28 -9.96 10.06 -3.56
N GLY A 29 -10.65 9.57 -4.58
CA GLY A 29 -11.04 10.36 -5.75
C GLY A 29 -9.84 10.95 -6.51
N SER A 30 -8.66 10.33 -6.44
CA SER A 30 -7.43 10.89 -7.01
C SER A 30 -6.46 9.84 -7.55
N SER A 31 -5.60 10.25 -8.49
CA SER A 31 -4.51 9.42 -9.00
C SER A 31 -3.52 9.03 -7.91
N VAL A 32 -3.08 7.77 -7.93
CA VAL A 32 -2.06 7.25 -7.02
C VAL A 32 -0.68 7.66 -7.54
N LYS A 33 0.14 8.26 -6.67
CA LYS A 33 1.48 8.77 -7.05
C LYS A 33 2.62 7.80 -6.75
N GLN A 34 2.43 6.93 -5.76
CA GLN A 34 3.44 6.01 -5.24
C GLN A 34 2.75 4.70 -4.85
N VAL A 35 3.35 3.58 -5.20
CA VAL A 35 2.93 2.22 -4.80
C VAL A 35 4.12 1.43 -4.28
N PRO A 36 3.92 0.52 -3.32
CA PRO A 36 4.97 -0.38 -2.87
C PRO A 36 5.20 -1.48 -3.90
N VAL A 37 6.45 -1.69 -4.27
CA VAL A 37 6.89 -2.83 -5.09
C VAL A 37 7.86 -3.66 -4.27
N ILE A 38 7.51 -4.94 -4.09
CA ILE A 38 8.37 -5.90 -3.37
C ILE A 38 9.34 -6.48 -4.39
N ARG A 39 10.64 -6.49 -4.06
CA ARG A 39 11.65 -7.20 -4.85
C ARG A 39 12.06 -8.47 -4.15
N ILE A 40 12.09 -9.56 -4.91
CA ILE A 40 12.62 -10.84 -4.46
C ILE A 40 13.88 -11.16 -5.26
N PHE A 41 14.99 -11.30 -4.55
CA PHE A 41 16.25 -11.75 -5.11
C PHE A 41 16.40 -13.25 -4.87
N GLY A 42 16.67 -13.98 -5.94
CA GLY A 42 16.58 -15.41 -5.92
C GLY A 42 17.25 -16.11 -7.10
N SER A 43 16.99 -17.40 -7.20
CA SER A 43 17.38 -18.21 -8.35
C SER A 43 16.19 -18.99 -8.89
N THR A 44 16.13 -19.17 -10.21
CA THR A 44 15.17 -20.08 -10.84
C THR A 44 15.50 -21.54 -10.49
N ASN A 45 14.61 -22.47 -10.83
CA ASN A 45 14.89 -23.90 -10.75
C ASN A 45 16.06 -24.34 -11.65
N THR A 46 16.39 -23.58 -12.70
CA THR A 46 17.55 -23.79 -13.57
C THR A 46 18.83 -23.16 -13.04
N GLY A 47 18.77 -22.40 -11.94
CA GLY A 47 19.93 -21.77 -11.29
C GLY A 47 20.19 -20.33 -11.72
N ASP A 48 19.35 -19.74 -12.57
CA ASP A 48 19.52 -18.36 -13.06
C ASP A 48 19.21 -17.35 -11.97
N LYS A 49 20.13 -16.41 -11.75
CA LYS A 49 19.92 -15.28 -10.81
C LYS A 49 18.76 -14.43 -11.32
N THR A 50 17.79 -14.18 -10.45
CA THR A 50 16.54 -13.50 -10.78
C THR A 50 16.22 -12.42 -9.75
N CYS A 51 15.76 -11.26 -10.23
CA CYS A 51 15.11 -10.22 -9.43
C CYS A 51 13.64 -10.13 -9.88
N LEU A 52 12.72 -10.59 -9.04
CA LEU A 52 11.28 -10.55 -9.30
C LEU A 52 10.66 -9.32 -8.64
N HIS A 53 9.85 -8.58 -9.39
CA HIS A 53 9.10 -7.42 -8.89
C HIS A 53 7.63 -7.80 -8.71
N ILE A 54 7.13 -7.70 -7.48
CA ILE A 54 5.74 -7.99 -7.14
C ILE A 54 5.01 -6.67 -6.93
N HIS A 55 3.95 -6.49 -7.73
CA HIS A 55 3.09 -5.32 -7.77
C HIS A 55 1.75 -5.60 -7.07
N GLY A 56 1.06 -4.54 -6.63
CA GLY A 56 -0.28 -4.64 -6.03
C GLY A 56 -0.35 -5.17 -4.59
N ALA A 57 0.79 -5.40 -3.93
CA ALA A 57 0.85 -5.87 -2.54
C ALA A 57 1.01 -4.70 -1.55
N PHE A 58 -0.11 -4.16 -1.06
CA PHE A 58 -0.11 -3.05 -0.10
C PHE A 58 -0.08 -3.55 1.36
N PRO A 59 0.77 -2.98 2.23
CA PRO A 59 0.72 -3.26 3.66
C PRO A 59 -0.57 -2.72 4.28
N TYR A 60 -1.10 -3.42 5.29
CA TYR A 60 -2.32 -3.04 6.00
C TYR A 60 -2.24 -3.39 7.48
N ILE A 61 -3.10 -2.76 8.27
CA ILE A 61 -3.31 -3.03 9.69
C ILE A 61 -4.80 -3.03 9.99
N TYR A 62 -5.20 -3.62 11.11
CA TYR A 62 -6.56 -3.55 11.63
C TYR A 62 -6.62 -2.55 12.79
N VAL A 63 -7.72 -1.80 12.86
CA VAL A 63 -8.03 -0.91 13.98
C VAL A 63 -9.47 -1.24 14.42
N PRO A 64 -9.75 -1.33 15.73
CA PRO A 64 -11.11 -1.50 16.22
C PRO A 64 -12.06 -0.42 15.72
N TYR A 65 -13.31 -0.79 15.46
CA TYR A 65 -14.35 0.11 14.95
C TYR A 65 -15.64 -0.10 15.76
N ASP A 66 -16.18 0.99 16.31
CA ASP A 66 -17.29 0.98 17.28
C ASP A 66 -18.65 1.30 16.63
N ASP A 67 -18.90 0.83 15.41
CA ASP A 67 -20.16 0.91 14.65
C ASP A 67 -20.84 2.30 14.65
N SER A 68 -20.61 3.09 13.59
CA SER A 68 -21.19 4.44 13.44
C SER A 68 -22.05 4.59 12.19
N ASP A 69 -23.17 5.30 12.30
CA ASP A 69 -24.10 5.59 11.19
C ASP A 69 -23.49 6.37 9.99
N LYS A 70 -22.21 6.80 10.06
CA LYS A 70 -21.53 7.59 9.02
C LYS A 70 -20.16 7.01 8.63
N GLU A 71 -20.14 5.72 8.33
CA GLU A 71 -18.95 4.96 7.95
C GLU A 71 -18.02 5.68 6.95
N ASP A 72 -18.52 6.03 5.77
CA ASP A 72 -17.71 6.61 4.68
C ASP A 72 -17.04 7.94 5.09
N VAL A 73 -17.78 8.79 5.80
CA VAL A 73 -17.27 10.09 6.26
C VAL A 73 -16.15 9.89 7.27
N ILE A 74 -16.35 8.99 8.23
CA ILE A 74 -15.36 8.70 9.28
C ILE A 74 -14.10 8.08 8.67
N MET A 75 -14.24 7.14 7.73
CA MET A 75 -13.08 6.54 7.06
C MET A 75 -12.28 7.56 6.27
N TYR A 76 -12.93 8.45 5.52
CA TYR A 76 -12.22 9.49 4.77
C TYR A 76 -11.50 10.48 5.69
N GLN A 77 -12.15 10.89 6.78
CA GLN A 77 -11.56 11.77 7.80
C GLN A 77 -10.37 11.09 8.50
N MET A 78 -10.48 9.81 8.84
CA MET A 78 -9.40 9.03 9.42
C MET A 78 -8.20 8.94 8.48
N ALA A 79 -8.42 8.63 7.20
CA ALA A 79 -7.36 8.58 6.20
C ALA A 79 -6.64 9.94 6.07
N SER A 80 -7.40 11.03 5.97
CA SER A 80 -6.87 12.39 5.87
C SER A 80 -6.10 12.82 7.14
N GLY A 81 -6.61 12.45 8.31
CA GLY A 81 -5.97 12.71 9.60
C GLY A 81 -4.63 11.97 9.74
N LEU A 82 -4.60 10.69 9.34
CA LEU A 82 -3.38 9.87 9.34
C LEU A 82 -2.33 10.42 8.38
N ASP A 83 -2.72 10.78 7.15
CA ASP A 83 -1.80 11.38 6.18
C ASP A 83 -1.12 12.62 6.75
N LYS A 84 -1.92 13.51 7.36
CA LYS A 84 -1.40 14.73 7.99
C LYS A 84 -0.47 14.43 9.15
N ALA A 85 -0.83 13.49 10.02
CA ALA A 85 0.01 13.09 11.15
C ALA A 85 1.36 12.51 10.68
N ILE A 86 1.35 11.67 9.65
CA ILE A 86 2.57 11.10 9.05
C ILE A 86 3.43 12.21 8.45
N ASN A 87 2.84 13.12 7.66
CA ASN A 87 3.55 14.26 7.09
C ASN A 87 4.21 15.13 8.17
N ILE A 88 3.49 15.43 9.26
CA ILE A 88 4.06 16.16 10.40
C ILE A 88 5.21 15.37 11.05
N SER A 89 5.07 14.06 11.23
CA SER A 89 6.11 13.20 11.82
C SER A 89 7.39 13.17 10.99
N PHE A 90 7.28 13.34 9.67
CA PHE A 90 8.42 13.46 8.74
C PHE A 90 8.95 14.89 8.61
N GLY A 91 8.48 15.84 9.43
CA GLY A 91 8.90 17.24 9.36
C GLY A 91 8.35 18.00 8.15
N GLN A 92 7.31 17.47 7.49
CA GLN A 92 6.71 18.00 6.28
C GLN A 92 5.28 18.51 6.54
N ALA A 93 5.10 19.39 7.52
CA ALA A 93 3.77 19.82 7.97
C ALA A 93 2.90 20.50 6.89
N SER A 94 3.51 21.07 5.85
CA SER A 94 2.83 21.68 4.69
C SER A 94 2.59 20.70 3.53
N SER A 95 3.06 19.46 3.64
CA SER A 95 2.89 18.44 2.60
C SER A 95 1.46 17.93 2.55
N ASN A 96 0.96 17.76 1.32
CA ASN A 96 -0.29 17.10 1.01
C ASN A 96 -0.05 15.67 0.46
N ALA A 97 1.08 15.05 0.82
CA ALA A 97 1.35 13.68 0.44
C ALA A 97 0.33 12.75 1.08
N GLN A 98 -0.22 11.85 0.27
CA GLN A 98 -1.13 10.79 0.70
C GLN A 98 -0.30 9.54 1.01
N HIS A 99 -0.54 8.95 2.17
CA HIS A 99 0.07 7.71 2.65
C HIS A 99 -0.95 6.57 2.73
N ILE A 100 -2.21 6.90 3.01
CA ILE A 100 -3.32 5.94 3.08
C ILE A 100 -3.99 5.78 1.72
N TYR A 101 -3.85 4.60 1.12
CA TYR A 101 -4.48 4.24 -0.15
C TYR A 101 -5.99 3.97 -0.01
N LYS A 102 -6.38 3.17 0.98
CA LYS A 102 -7.77 2.73 1.19
C LYS A 102 -8.01 2.38 2.67
N ILE A 103 -9.22 2.65 3.16
CA ILE A 103 -9.76 2.07 4.40
C ILE A 103 -10.99 1.25 4.01
N VAL A 104 -11.13 0.06 4.60
CA VAL A 104 -12.27 -0.83 4.38
C VAL A 104 -12.78 -1.35 5.71
N LEU A 105 -14.10 -1.45 5.86
CA LEU A 105 -14.69 -2.18 6.96
C LEU A 105 -14.58 -3.68 6.71
N VAL A 106 -14.17 -4.40 7.74
CA VAL A 106 -14.03 -5.85 7.74
C VAL A 106 -14.56 -6.40 9.05
N SER A 107 -15.16 -7.57 9.00
CA SER A 107 -15.48 -8.34 10.21
C SER A 107 -14.47 -9.46 10.37
N GLY A 108 -14.03 -9.68 11.60
CA GLY A 108 -13.10 -10.74 11.96
C GLY A 108 -13.48 -11.31 13.32
N ARG A 109 -13.04 -12.54 13.59
CA ARG A 109 -13.05 -13.10 14.95
C ARG A 109 -11.62 -13.10 15.45
N TYR A 110 -11.41 -12.51 16.62
CA TYR A 110 -10.14 -12.58 17.34
C TYR A 110 -9.89 -13.99 17.88
#